data_AF-A0A7S1P0X4-F1
#
_entry.id   AF-A0A7S1P0X4-F1
#
_cell.length_a   1.000
_cell.length_b   1.000
_cell.length_c   1.000
_cell.angle_alpha   90.00
_cell.angle_beta   90.00
_cell.angle_gamma   90.00
#
_symmetry.space_group_name_H-M   'P 1'
#
loop_
_entity.id
_entity.type
_entity.pdbx_description
1 polymer ?
#
loop_
_entity_poly.entity_id
_entity_poly.type
_entity_poly.pdbx_seq_one_letter_code
_entity_poly.pdbx_strand_id
1 'polypeptide(L)'
;QLDGIGDGFAAKLHGHRVSTLDQLARCDSSKLSMMREGQLSLQRLTEWSRTAASIPRYEVTIEVQQQGRTALVTLEPMDVMPSWQTVAGFEPQRATYHLLLYSDERQLIFNRKIAVNAANYGQPLTFTAALPTPVGQSGCIFGQLICREYIGIDRAFSWPK
;
A
#
# COMPACT_ATOMS: atom_id res chain seq x y z
N GLN A 1 -6.36 -3.90 13.68
CA GLN A 1 -6.70 -2.84 12.70
C GLN A 1 -8.09 -3.06 12.09
N LEU A 2 -8.51 -4.31 11.88
CA LEU A 2 -9.89 -4.62 11.53
C LEU A 2 -10.71 -4.77 12.81
N ASP A 3 -11.91 -4.19 12.83
CA ASP A 3 -12.79 -4.21 14.00
C ASP A 3 -13.31 -5.63 14.28
N GLY A 4 -13.38 -6.00 15.56
CA GLY A 4 -13.88 -7.29 16.01
C GLY A 4 -12.97 -8.51 15.78
N ILE A 5 -11.72 -8.35 15.32
CA ILE A 5 -10.74 -9.45 15.31
C ILE A 5 -10.15 -9.63 16.72
N GLY A 6 -10.66 -10.59 17.47
CA GLY A 6 -10.03 -11.10 18.69
C GLY A 6 -8.95 -12.15 18.43
N ASP A 7 -8.15 -12.47 19.45
CA ASP A 7 -6.99 -13.38 19.35
C ASP A 7 -7.34 -14.76 18.76
N GLY A 8 -8.51 -15.30 19.12
CA GLY A 8 -9.00 -16.57 18.59
C GLY A 8 -9.28 -16.54 17.08
N PHE A 9 -9.71 -15.41 16.53
CA PHE A 9 -9.89 -15.25 15.08
C PHE A 9 -8.56 -14.99 14.37
N ALA A 10 -7.65 -14.22 14.99
CA ALA A 10 -6.32 -13.98 14.44
C ALA A 10 -5.51 -15.29 14.28
N ALA A 11 -5.53 -16.17 15.30
CA ALA A 11 -4.86 -17.47 15.23
C ALA A 11 -5.40 -18.36 14.10
N LYS A 12 -6.72 -18.31 13.84
CA LYS A 12 -7.35 -19.07 12.74
C LYS A 12 -6.95 -18.52 11.38
N LEU A 13 -7.05 -17.21 11.17
CA LEU A 13 -6.58 -16.56 9.94
C LEU A 13 -5.12 -16.93 9.67
N HIS A 14 -4.27 -16.89 10.71
CA HIS A 14 -2.88 -17.32 10.63
C HIS A 14 -2.73 -18.79 10.20
N GLY A 15 -3.53 -19.71 10.77
CA GLY A 15 -3.59 -21.11 10.35
C GLY A 15 -3.93 -21.33 8.87
N HIS A 16 -4.69 -20.41 8.26
CA HIS A 16 -4.99 -20.38 6.82
C HIS A 16 -3.99 -19.54 6.00
N ARG A 17 -2.81 -19.25 6.57
CA ARG A 17 -1.74 -18.42 5.97
C ARG A 17 -2.21 -17.01 5.60
N VAL A 18 -3.07 -16.43 6.43
CA VAL A 18 -3.54 -15.04 6.31
C VAL A 18 -3.08 -14.28 7.55
N SER A 19 -1.96 -13.59 7.43
CA SER A 19 -1.32 -12.81 8.50
C SER A 19 -1.24 -11.31 8.20
N THR A 20 -1.55 -10.91 6.97
CA THR A 20 -1.50 -9.51 6.53
C THR A 20 -2.81 -9.08 5.87
N LEU A 21 -3.06 -7.77 5.86
CA LEU A 21 -4.21 -7.19 5.16
C LEU A 21 -4.16 -7.48 3.65
N ASP A 22 -2.97 -7.54 3.04
CA ASP A 22 -2.83 -7.89 1.62
C ASP A 22 -3.26 -9.34 1.34
N GLN A 23 -2.85 -10.29 2.19
CA GLN A 23 -3.27 -11.69 2.05
C GLN A 23 -4.78 -11.84 2.24
N LEU A 24 -5.36 -11.09 3.18
CA LEU A 24 -6.79 -11.12 3.44
C LEU A 24 -7.60 -10.51 2.27
N ALA A 25 -7.13 -9.40 1.70
CA ALA A 25 -7.75 -8.76 0.53
C ALA A 25 -7.82 -9.67 -0.70
N ARG A 26 -6.87 -10.61 -0.84
CA ARG A 26 -6.80 -11.57 -1.94
C ARG A 26 -7.60 -12.86 -1.69
N CYS A 27 -8.25 -13.00 -0.54
CA CYS A 27 -9.04 -14.19 -0.24
C CYS A 27 -10.36 -14.15 -1.01
N ASP A 28 -10.57 -15.15 -1.86
CA ASP A 28 -11.83 -15.37 -2.56
C ASP A 28 -12.91 -15.97 -1.64
N SER A 29 -14.14 -16.05 -2.15
CA SER A 29 -15.28 -16.60 -1.39
C SER A 29 -15.07 -18.05 -0.96
N SER A 30 -14.35 -18.85 -1.75
CA SER A 30 -14.01 -20.24 -1.44
C SER A 30 -13.10 -20.32 -0.21
N LYS A 31 -11.98 -19.58 -0.23
CA LYS A 31 -11.02 -19.53 0.86
C LYS A 31 -11.64 -18.94 2.12
N LEU A 32 -12.45 -17.89 2.02
CA LEU A 32 -13.19 -17.33 3.16
C LEU A 32 -14.20 -18.34 3.73
N SER A 33 -14.86 -19.13 2.88
CA SER A 33 -15.80 -20.17 3.33
C SER A 33 -15.10 -21.28 4.12
N MET A 34 -13.86 -21.63 3.76
CA MET A 34 -13.06 -22.60 4.50
C MET A 34 -12.64 -22.11 5.90
N MET A 35 -12.57 -20.80 6.11
CA MET A 35 -12.23 -20.21 7.42
C MET A 35 -13.44 -20.09 8.36
N ARG A 36 -14.65 -20.43 7.88
CA ARG A 36 -15.88 -20.33 8.67
C ARG A 36 -15.88 -21.36 9.79
N GLU A 37 -15.98 -20.90 11.04
CA GLU A 37 -16.06 -21.81 12.19
C GLU A 37 -16.69 -21.11 13.41
N GLY A 38 -17.66 -21.78 14.06
CA GLY A 38 -18.30 -21.26 15.27
C GLY A 38 -18.98 -19.91 15.06
N GLN A 39 -18.60 -18.91 15.85
CA GLN A 39 -19.13 -17.53 15.77
C GLN A 39 -18.56 -16.70 14.60
N LEU A 40 -17.55 -17.20 13.88
CA LEU A 40 -16.99 -16.50 12.73
C LEU A 40 -17.90 -16.71 11.50
N SER A 41 -18.78 -15.74 11.25
CA SER A 41 -19.68 -15.79 10.11
C SER A 41 -18.94 -15.46 8.80
N LEU A 42 -19.36 -16.08 7.70
CA LEU A 42 -18.87 -15.76 6.36
C LEU A 42 -19.09 -14.27 6.02
N GLN A 43 -20.17 -13.68 6.55
CA GLN A 43 -20.43 -12.26 6.41
C GLN A 43 -19.29 -11.41 7.00
N ARG A 44 -18.86 -11.67 8.24
CA ARG A 44 -17.74 -10.94 8.87
C ARG A 44 -16.43 -11.11 8.13
N LEU A 45 -16.13 -12.34 7.69
CA LEU A 45 -14.94 -12.63 6.88
C LEU A 45 -14.95 -11.87 5.55
N THR A 46 -16.11 -11.76 4.91
CA THR A 46 -16.29 -11.01 3.67
C THR A 46 -16.17 -9.51 3.90
N GLU A 47 -16.74 -8.99 4.99
CA GLU A 47 -16.58 -7.58 5.40
C GLU A 47 -15.10 -7.24 5.62
N TRP A 48 -14.37 -8.06 6.38
CA TRP A 48 -12.95 -7.86 6.62
C TRP A 48 -12.10 -7.96 5.35
N SER A 49 -12.38 -8.93 4.47
CA SER A 49 -11.71 -9.03 3.17
C SER A 49 -11.94 -7.79 2.32
N ARG A 50 -13.20 -7.30 2.26
CA ARG A 50 -13.56 -6.08 1.53
C ARG A 50 -12.88 -4.84 2.12
N THR A 51 -12.88 -4.70 3.45
CA THR A 51 -12.15 -3.63 4.15
C THR A 51 -10.66 -3.70 3.87
N ALA A 52 -10.07 -4.89 3.87
CA ALA A 52 -8.68 -5.04 3.54
C ALA A 52 -8.41 -4.66 2.07
N ALA A 53 -9.27 -5.04 1.14
CA ALA A 53 -9.15 -4.71 -0.28
C ALA A 53 -9.30 -3.20 -0.56
N SER A 54 -10.13 -2.49 0.20
CA SER A 54 -10.35 -1.04 0.02
C SER A 54 -9.21 -0.15 0.53
N ILE A 55 -8.23 -0.73 1.23
CA ILE A 55 -7.03 0.00 1.63
C ILE A 55 -6.21 0.28 0.37
N PRO A 56 -5.93 1.56 0.04
CA PRO A 56 -5.13 1.89 -1.13
C PRO A 56 -3.73 1.30 -0.98
N ARG A 57 -3.16 0.80 -2.07
CA ARG A 57 -1.82 0.21 -2.09
C ARG A 57 -1.18 0.55 -3.42
N TYR A 58 0.09 0.92 -3.36
CA TYR A 58 0.83 1.32 -4.54
C TYR A 58 2.14 0.56 -4.62
N GLU A 59 2.48 0.09 -5.82
CA GLU A 59 3.86 -0.22 -6.19
C GLU A 59 4.57 1.08 -6.57
N VAL A 60 5.85 1.17 -6.27
CA VAL A 60 6.64 2.38 -6.54
C VAL A 60 7.68 2.11 -7.60
N THR A 61 7.70 2.94 -8.62
CA THR A 61 8.73 2.95 -9.65
C THR A 61 9.45 4.30 -9.65
N ILE A 62 10.75 4.26 -9.96
CA ILE A 62 11.58 5.45 -10.10
C ILE A 62 12.22 5.40 -11.49
N GLU A 63 12.13 6.52 -12.20
CA GLU A 63 12.89 6.78 -13.41
C GLU A 63 13.75 8.03 -13.20
N VAL A 64 15.06 7.91 -13.40
CA VAL A 64 15.96 9.07 -13.31
C VAL A 64 16.13 9.70 -14.69
N GLN A 65 15.84 10.98 -14.77
CA GLN A 65 15.81 11.79 -15.99
C GLN A 65 16.81 12.94 -15.92
N GLN A 66 16.93 13.69 -17.03
CA GLN A 66 17.74 14.91 -17.11
C GLN A 66 19.19 14.72 -16.65
N GLN A 67 19.85 13.67 -17.17
CA GLN A 67 21.25 13.34 -16.82
C GLN A 67 21.47 13.12 -15.31
N GLY A 68 20.51 12.52 -14.61
CA GLY A 68 20.67 12.22 -13.19
C GLY A 68 20.12 13.29 -12.24
N ARG A 69 19.54 14.38 -12.75
CA ARG A 69 19.16 15.54 -11.93
C ARG A 69 17.73 15.51 -11.41
N THR A 70 16.87 14.67 -11.96
CA THR A 70 15.48 14.55 -11.53
C THR A 70 15.07 13.09 -11.43
N ALA A 71 14.37 12.72 -10.36
CA ALA A 71 13.69 11.44 -10.24
C ALA A 71 12.19 11.63 -10.49
N LEU A 72 11.67 10.94 -11.50
CA LEU A 72 10.24 10.74 -11.71
C LEU A 72 9.82 9.52 -10.89
N VAL A 73 8.98 9.73 -9.88
CA VAL A 73 8.45 8.66 -9.03
C VAL A 73 7.00 8.44 -9.39
N THR A 74 6.65 7.21 -9.76
CA THR A 74 5.27 6.82 -10.05
C THR A 74 4.78 5.81 -9.03
N LEU A 75 3.61 6.09 -8.47
CA LEU A 75 2.85 5.21 -7.59
C LEU A 75 1.78 4.52 -8.42
N GLU A 76 2.00 3.25 -8.75
CA GLU A 76 1.07 2.43 -9.54
C GLU A 76 0.11 1.69 -8.59
N PRO A 77 -1.22 1.84 -8.73
CA PRO A 77 -2.18 1.09 -7.92
C PRO A 77 -1.99 -0.41 -8.06
N MET A 78 -2.05 -1.16 -6.97
CA MET A 78 -2.01 -2.62 -7.01
C MET A 78 -3.37 -3.20 -7.45
N ASP A 79 -3.35 -4.32 -8.18
CA ASP A 79 -4.54 -5.00 -8.73
C ASP A 79 -5.64 -5.35 -7.72
N VAL A 80 -5.31 -5.40 -6.43
CA VAL A 80 -6.23 -5.72 -5.35
C VAL A 80 -7.16 -4.57 -4.95
N MET A 81 -7.00 -3.39 -5.56
CA MET A 81 -7.82 -2.22 -5.26
C MET A 81 -9.15 -2.25 -6.06
N PRO A 82 -10.31 -2.47 -5.41
CA PRO A 82 -11.60 -2.40 -6.09
C PRO A 82 -11.91 -0.96 -6.50
N SER A 83 -12.84 -0.72 -7.43
CA SER A 83 -13.22 0.67 -7.77
C SER A 83 -13.81 1.41 -6.57
N TRP A 84 -13.60 2.73 -6.46
CA TRP A 84 -14.13 3.54 -5.35
C TRP A 84 -15.65 3.35 -5.14
N GLN A 85 -16.40 3.12 -6.23
CA GLN A 85 -17.86 2.91 -6.21
C GLN A 85 -18.29 1.53 -5.71
N THR A 86 -17.43 0.51 -5.81
CA THR A 86 -17.77 -0.85 -5.36
C THR A 86 -17.60 -1.04 -3.85
N VAL A 87 -17.02 -0.05 -3.17
CA VAL A 87 -16.91 -0.02 -1.71
C VAL A 87 -18.16 0.63 -1.09
N ALA A 88 -19.36 0.17 -1.45
CA ALA A 88 -20.61 0.70 -0.93
C ALA A 88 -20.66 0.58 0.61
N GLY A 89 -20.88 1.70 1.30
CA GLY A 89 -20.94 1.78 2.77
C GLY A 89 -19.58 1.84 3.48
N PHE A 90 -18.48 1.82 2.74
CA PHE A 90 -17.13 1.98 3.29
C PHE A 90 -16.48 3.14 2.56
N GLU A 91 -16.53 4.33 3.15
CA GLU A 91 -15.64 5.40 2.73
C GLU A 91 -14.22 4.84 2.87
N PRO A 92 -13.43 4.70 1.78
CA PRO A 92 -12.02 4.38 1.92
C PRO A 92 -11.47 5.41 2.88
N GLN A 93 -11.05 4.96 4.08
CA GLN A 93 -10.57 5.91 5.07
C GLN A 93 -9.44 6.66 4.38
N ARG A 94 -9.50 8.00 4.46
CA ARG A 94 -8.62 8.92 3.75
C ARG A 94 -7.17 8.60 4.08
N ALA A 95 -6.57 7.67 3.34
CA ALA A 95 -5.22 7.22 3.61
C ALA A 95 -4.29 8.36 3.25
N THR A 96 -3.39 8.67 4.17
CA THR A 96 -2.33 9.65 3.98
C THR A 96 -1.02 8.90 3.84
N TYR A 97 -0.39 9.06 2.68
CA TYR A 97 0.94 8.57 2.44
C TYR A 97 2.00 9.66 2.57
N HIS A 98 3.16 9.26 3.06
CA HIS A 98 4.39 10.03 2.94
C HIS A 98 5.33 9.30 1.99
N LEU A 99 5.60 9.92 0.84
CA LEU A 99 6.62 9.49 -0.10
C LEU A 99 7.93 10.20 0.26
N LEU A 100 8.90 9.43 0.73
CA LEU A 100 10.21 9.88 1.16
C LEU A 100 11.25 9.32 0.20
N LEU A 101 12.16 10.17 -0.28
CA LEU A 101 13.35 9.73 -1.00
C LEU A 101 14.59 10.17 -0.23
N TYR A 102 15.61 9.33 -0.28
CA TYR A 102 16.90 9.51 0.37
C TYR A 102 18.02 9.33 -0.65
N SER A 103 19.10 10.08 -0.45
CA SER A 103 20.37 9.84 -1.16
C SER A 103 21.04 8.54 -0.69
N ASP A 104 22.13 8.19 -1.36
CA ASP A 104 23.07 7.14 -0.98
C ASP A 104 23.61 7.31 0.45
N GLU A 105 23.89 8.54 0.86
CA GLU A 105 24.28 8.93 2.22
C GLU A 105 23.12 8.91 3.24
N ARG A 106 21.95 8.40 2.86
CA ARG A 106 20.73 8.35 3.69
C ARG A 106 20.21 9.74 4.12
N GLN A 107 20.58 10.80 3.40
CA GLN A 107 20.02 12.12 3.62
C GLN A 107 18.65 12.23 2.95
N LEU A 108 17.67 12.81 3.63
CA LEU A 108 16.33 13.02 3.06
C LEU A 108 16.40 14.10 1.96
N ILE A 109 16.08 13.71 0.73
CA ILE A 109 16.12 14.60 -0.45
C ILE A 109 14.73 15.03 -0.93
N PHE A 110 13.69 14.23 -0.63
CA PHE A 110 12.33 14.53 -1.04
C PHE A 110 11.34 14.01 -0.01
N ASN A 111 10.31 14.80 0.28
CA ASN A 111 9.20 14.42 1.13
C ASN A 111 7.90 14.98 0.56
N ARG A 112 6.98 14.08 0.20
CA ARG A 112 5.65 14.44 -0.29
C ARG A 112 4.57 13.75 0.51
N LYS A 113 3.71 14.56 1.12
CA LYS A 113 2.43 14.10 1.69
C LYS A 113 1.40 13.93 0.57
N ILE A 114 0.71 12.80 0.57
CA ILE A 114 -0.27 12.41 -0.44
C ILE A 114 -1.55 12.00 0.27
N ALA A 115 -2.64 12.74 0.07
CA ALA A 115 -3.95 12.35 0.57
C ALA A 115 -4.71 11.58 -0.51
N VAL A 116 -5.04 10.33 -0.24
CA VAL A 116 -5.88 9.51 -1.12
C VAL A 116 -7.33 9.93 -0.95
N ASN A 117 -8.01 10.19 -2.06
CA ASN A 117 -9.38 10.65 -2.15
C ASN A 117 -10.07 10.06 -3.39
N ALA A 118 -11.37 10.32 -3.55
CA ALA A 118 -12.15 9.77 -4.64
C ALA A 118 -11.61 10.08 -6.05
N ALA A 119 -10.89 11.20 -6.23
CA ALA A 119 -10.38 11.60 -7.54
C ALA A 119 -9.08 10.88 -7.93
N ASN A 120 -8.32 10.36 -6.95
CA ASN A 120 -6.99 9.78 -7.19
C ASN A 120 -6.87 8.33 -6.71
N TYR A 121 -7.90 7.80 -6.05
CA TYR A 121 -7.94 6.41 -5.63
C TYR A 121 -7.96 5.47 -6.83
N GLY A 122 -7.06 4.49 -6.84
CA GLY A 122 -6.93 3.53 -7.94
C GLY A 122 -6.41 4.15 -9.24
N GLN A 123 -5.85 5.37 -9.18
CA GLN A 123 -5.17 6.02 -10.31
C GLN A 123 -3.66 6.09 -10.06
N PRO A 124 -2.83 5.97 -11.11
CA PRO A 124 -1.40 6.24 -11.01
C PRO A 124 -1.14 7.67 -10.54
N LEU A 125 -0.16 7.86 -9.65
CA LEU A 125 0.25 9.17 -9.16
C LEU A 125 1.72 9.39 -9.45
N THR A 126 2.05 10.52 -10.10
CA THR A 126 3.42 10.82 -10.50
C THR A 126 3.93 12.08 -9.82
N PHE A 127 5.19 12.04 -9.38
CA PHE A 127 5.86 13.13 -8.70
C PHE A 127 7.27 13.29 -9.24
N THR A 128 7.73 14.53 -9.40
CA THR A 128 9.11 14.82 -9.79
C THR A 128 9.87 15.36 -8.58
N ALA A 129 10.99 14.72 -8.26
CA ALA A 129 11.93 15.16 -7.23
C ALA A 129 13.21 15.68 -7.88
N ALA A 130 13.64 16.89 -7.52
CA ALA A 130 14.96 17.37 -7.87
C ALA A 130 16.00 16.64 -7.01
N LEU A 131 17.06 16.15 -7.66
CA LEU A 131 18.14 15.43 -7.01
C LEU A 131 19.28 16.42 -6.71
N PRO A 132 19.76 16.52 -5.46
CA PRO A 132 20.75 17.53 -5.07
C PRO A 132 22.11 17.29 -5.74
N THR A 133 22.42 16.05 -6.08
CA THR A 133 23.60 15.67 -6.85
C THR A 133 23.14 14.76 -7.98
N PRO A 134 23.67 14.92 -9.21
CA PRO A 134 23.34 14.02 -10.30
C PRO A 134 23.64 12.58 -9.91
N VAL A 135 22.60 11.74 -9.89
CA VAL A 135 22.77 10.31 -9.63
C VAL A 135 23.38 9.70 -10.89
N GLY A 136 24.69 9.50 -10.86
CA GLY A 136 25.46 8.90 -11.96
C GLY A 136 25.25 7.38 -12.06
N GLN A 137 26.12 6.69 -12.82
CA GLN A 137 25.99 5.24 -13.06
C GLN A 137 26.10 4.37 -11.80
N SER A 138 26.61 4.90 -10.69
CA SER A 138 26.82 4.17 -9.43
C SER A 138 26.04 4.71 -8.24
N GLY A 139 25.21 5.75 -8.43
CA GLY A 139 24.45 6.35 -7.35
C GLY A 139 23.15 5.59 -7.08
N CYS A 140 22.78 5.47 -5.80
CA CYS A 140 21.53 4.84 -5.39
C CYS A 140 20.57 5.87 -4.78
N ILE A 141 19.28 5.76 -5.11
CA ILE A 141 18.18 6.42 -4.41
C ILE A 141 17.48 5.37 -3.58
N PHE A 142 17.24 5.67 -2.31
CA PHE A 142 16.36 4.86 -1.46
C PHE A 142 15.06 5.60 -1.26
N GLY A 143 13.96 4.87 -1.12
CA GLY A 143 12.70 5.49 -0.83
C GLY A 143 11.81 4.65 0.08
N GLN A 144 10.89 5.36 0.72
CA GLN A 144 9.87 4.80 1.56
C GLN A 144 8.53 5.45 1.21
N LEU A 145 7.50 4.62 1.05
CA LEU A 145 6.12 5.03 0.97
C LEU A 145 5.46 4.55 2.26
N ILE A 146 5.16 5.48 3.15
CA ILE A 146 4.66 5.19 4.50
C ILE A 146 3.20 5.58 4.59
N CYS A 147 2.33 4.66 5.00
CA CYS A 147 0.94 4.97 5.30
C CYS A 147 0.78 5.36 6.75
N ARG A 148 0.06 6.45 7.03
CA ARG A 148 -0.14 6.91 8.40
C ARG A 148 -1.21 6.09 9.15
N GLU A 149 -2.25 5.64 8.45
CA GLU A 149 -3.43 5.04 9.07
C GLU A 149 -3.36 3.51 9.18
N TYR A 150 -2.56 2.86 8.32
CA TYR A 150 -2.52 1.42 8.17
C TYR A 150 -1.10 0.86 8.38
N ILE A 151 -0.98 -0.23 9.14
CA ILE A 151 0.31 -0.82 9.51
C ILE A 151 0.59 -1.98 8.56
N GLY A 152 1.86 -2.16 8.19
CA GLY A 152 2.30 -3.27 7.35
C GLY A 152 1.96 -3.12 5.86
N ILE A 153 1.53 -1.93 5.45
CA ILE A 153 1.35 -1.59 4.02
C ILE A 153 2.43 -0.65 3.48
N ASP A 154 3.38 -0.26 4.34
CA ASP A 154 4.53 0.54 3.93
C ASP A 154 5.36 -0.19 2.87
N ARG A 155 6.04 0.57 2.02
CA ARG A 155 6.91 0.05 0.98
C ARG A 155 8.26 0.73 1.05
N ALA A 156 9.32 -0.06 1.17
CA ALA A 156 10.68 0.39 0.91
C ALA A 156 11.06 0.01 -0.52
N PHE A 157 11.80 0.88 -1.19
CA PHE A 157 12.27 0.67 -2.56
C PHE A 157 13.63 1.34 -2.77
N SER A 158 14.33 0.93 -3.81
CA SER A 158 15.60 1.53 -4.22
C SER A 158 15.71 1.59 -5.74
N TRP A 159 16.55 2.49 -6.21
CA TRP A 159 16.93 2.61 -7.61
C TRP A 159 18.44 2.87 -7.72
N PRO A 160 19.19 2.20 -8.61
CA PRO A 160 18.74 1.07 -9.42
C PRO A 160 18.32 -0.14 -8.56
N LYS A 161 17.51 -1.05 -9.13
CA LYS A 161 17.09 -2.30 -8.47
C LYS A 161 18.18 -3.35 -8.49
#